data_AF-A0A2P8H7K1-F1
#
_entry.id   AF-A0A2P8H7K1-F1
#
_cell.length_a   1.000
_cell.length_b   1.000
_cell.length_c   1.000
_cell.angle_alpha   90.00
_cell.angle_beta   90.00
_cell.angle_gamma   90.00
#
_symmetry.space_group_name_H-M   'P 1'
#
loop_
_entity.id
_entity.type
_entity.pdbx_description
1 polymer ?
#
loop_
_entity_poly.entity_id
_entity_poly.type
_entity_poly.pdbx_seq_one_letter_code
_entity_poly.pdbx_strand_id
1 'polypeptide(L)' 'MTEKKYIELNKLADLQDKQPELFPVFSRIIKINGQLVGEVQAYCDEYGKPVQGENLYH' A
#
# COMPACT_ATOMS: atom_id res chain seq x y z
N MET A 1 0.54 -3.13 18.61
CA MET A 1 0.21 -4.09 17.55
C MET A 1 0.17 -3.30 16.26
N THR A 2 1.01 -3.61 15.28
CA THR A 2 1.05 -2.90 14.01
C THR A 2 -0.25 -3.19 13.26
N GLU A 3 -1.04 -2.16 12.98
CA GLU A 3 -2.31 -2.29 12.27
C GLU A 3 -2.07 -2.83 10.86
N LYS A 4 -2.70 -3.95 10.52
CA LYS A 4 -2.59 -4.54 9.18
C LYS A 4 -3.47 -3.73 8.22
N LYS A 5 -2.84 -3.04 7.27
CA LYS A 5 -3.55 -2.30 6.21
C LYS A 5 -3.75 -3.18 4.98
N TYR A 6 -4.89 -2.99 4.33
CA TYR A 6 -5.28 -3.73 3.14
C TYR A 6 -5.72 -2.77 2.05
N ILE A 7 -5.25 -2.97 0.81
CA ILE A 7 -5.61 -2.15 -0.35
C ILE A 7 -6.19 -3.03 -1.44
N GLU A 8 -7.35 -2.65 -2.00
CA GLU A 8 -7.89 -3.32 -3.18
C GLU A 8 -6.98 -3.06 -4.40
N LEU A 9 -6.55 -4.11 -5.08
CA LEU A 9 -5.56 -3.98 -6.17
C LEU A 9 -6.10 -3.18 -7.37
N ASN A 10 -7.42 -3.13 -7.55
CA ASN A 10 -8.07 -2.33 -8.60
C ASN A 10 -8.00 -0.81 -8.32
N LYS A 11 -7.71 -0.38 -7.09
CA LYS A 11 -7.58 1.03 -6.70
C LYS A 11 -6.14 1.53 -6.73
N LEU A 12 -5.18 0.68 -7.12
CA LEU A 12 -3.76 1.05 -7.07
C LEU A 12 -3.41 2.19 -8.01
N ALA A 13 -3.99 2.22 -9.21
CA ALA A 13 -3.79 3.33 -10.15
C ALA A 13 -4.26 4.66 -9.53
N ASP A 14 -5.50 4.70 -9.02
CA ASP A 14 -6.05 5.91 -8.38
C ASP A 14 -5.25 6.36 -7.16
N LEU A 15 -4.67 5.41 -6.41
CA LEU A 15 -3.83 5.72 -5.25
C LEU A 15 -2.47 6.28 -5.67
N GLN A 16 -1.85 5.72 -6.71
CA GLN A 16 -0.60 6.22 -7.27
C GLN A 16 -0.78 7.59 -7.93
N ASP A 17 -1.93 7.87 -8.55
CA ASP A 17 -2.22 9.19 -9.09
C ASP A 17 -2.32 10.26 -8.00
N LYS A 18 -2.80 9.88 -6.81
CA LYS A 18 -2.91 10.79 -5.65
C LYS A 18 -1.61 10.94 -4.86
N GLN A 19 -0.80 9.88 -4.84
CA GLN A 19 0.46 9.81 -4.10
C GLN A 19 1.53 9.14 -4.98
N PRO A 20 2.01 9.83 -6.02
CA PRO A 20 2.92 9.25 -7.01
C PRO A 20 4.27 8.87 -6.42
N GLU A 21 4.69 9.53 -5.33
CA GLU A 21 5.90 9.17 -4.59
C GLU A 21 5.76 7.93 -3.69
N LEU A 22 4.57 7.33 -3.55
CA LEU A 22 4.34 6.28 -2.57
C LEU A 22 3.91 4.94 -3.18
N PHE A 23 4.76 3.92 -3.02
CA PHE A 23 4.56 2.59 -3.57
C PHE A 23 4.32 1.57 -2.45
N PRO A 24 3.15 0.90 -2.39
CA PRO A 24 2.89 -0.11 -1.38
C PRO A 24 3.70 -1.39 -1.67
N VAL A 25 4.32 -1.93 -0.61
CA VAL A 25 4.96 -3.25 -0.61
C VAL A 25 4.00 -4.25 0.02
N PHE A 26 3.56 -5.24 -0.75
CA PHE A 26 2.62 -6.26 -0.28
C PHE A 26 3.33 -7.46 0.32
N SER A 27 2.95 -7.86 1.54
CA SER A 27 3.36 -9.16 2.11
C SER A 27 2.56 -10.32 1.53
N ARG A 28 1.28 -10.08 1.21
CA ARG A 28 0.37 -11.09 0.69
C ARG A 28 -0.73 -10.47 -0.17
N ILE A 29 -1.14 -11.18 -1.21
CA ILE A 29 -2.37 -10.90 -1.95
C ILE A 29 -3.41 -11.96 -1.61
N ILE A 30 -4.60 -11.53 -1.23
CA ILE A 30 -5.73 -12.39 -0.85
C ILE A 30 -6.99 -11.99 -1.61
N LYS A 31 -7.96 -12.91 -1.69
CA LYS A 31 -9.27 -12.64 -2.30
C LYS A 31 -10.32 -12.53 -1.21
N ILE A 32 -10.96 -11.37 -1.09
CA ILE A 32 -12.04 -11.10 -0.12
C ILE A 32 -13.27 -10.68 -0.91
N ASN A 33 -14.42 -11.35 -0.70
CA ASN A 33 -15.68 -11.05 -1.37
C ASN A 33 -15.57 -10.94 -2.91
N GLY A 34 -14.70 -11.74 -3.53
CA GLY A 34 -14.49 -11.70 -4.98
C GLY A 34 -13.41 -10.71 -5.46
N GLN A 35 -12.95 -9.79 -4.62
CA GLN A 35 -11.95 -8.78 -4.94
C GLN A 35 -10.55 -9.18 -4.51
N LEU A 36 -9.53 -8.82 -5.29
CA LEU A 36 -8.13 -8.99 -4.90
C LEU A 36 -7.68 -7.83 -4.02
N VAL A 37 -7.10 -8.16 -2.88
CA VAL A 37 -6.69 -7.22 -1.84
C VAL A 37 -5.25 -7.55 -1.43
N GLY A 38 -4.37 -6.55 -1.40
CA GLY A 38 -3.00 -6.66 -0.93
C GLY A 38 -2.87 -6.25 0.54
N GLU A 39 -2.31 -7.13 1.39
CA GLU A 39 -1.85 -6.81 2.74
C GLU A 39 -0.56 -5.98 2.65
N VAL A 40 -0.63 -4.72 3.07
CA VAL A 40 0.50 -3.78 2.99
C VAL A 40 1.44 -4.01 4.16
N GLN A 41 2.69 -4.32 3.86
CA GLN A 41 3.76 -4.49 4.84
C GLN A 41 4.52 -3.19 5.09
N ALA A 42 4.78 -2.44 4.03
CA ALA A 42 5.55 -1.20 4.06
C ALA A 42 5.19 -0.33 2.84
N TYR A 43 5.78 0.87 2.79
CA TYR A 43 5.78 1.71 1.61
C TYR A 43 7.22 2.07 1.23
N CYS A 44 7.44 2.24 -0.06
CA CYS A 44 8.70 2.74 -0.61
C CYS A 44 8.47 4.01 -1.43
N ASP A 45 9.52 4.80 -1.59
CA ASP A 45 9.55 5.90 -2.54
C ASP A 45 9.69 5.40 -3.99
N GLU A 46 9.68 6.32 -4.96
CA GLU A 46 9.90 6.00 -6.39
C GLU A 46 11.26 5.33 -6.67
N TYR A 47 12.23 5.46 -5.76
CA TYR A 47 13.56 4.84 -5.85
C TYR A 47 13.64 3.51 -5.10
N GLY A 48 12.52 3.02 -4.55
CA GLY A 48 12.45 1.78 -3.79
C GLY A 48 13.00 1.88 -2.37
N LYS A 49 13.29 3.08 -1.85
CA LYS A 49 13.75 3.27 -0.48
C LYS A 49 12.58 3.17 0.49
N PRO A 50 12.70 2.45 1.62
CA PRO A 50 11.65 2.39 2.61
C PRO A 50 11.32 3.78 3.14
N VAL A 51 10.04 4.16 3.05
CA VAL A 51 9.56 5.38 3.70
C VAL A 51 9.34 5.02 5.16
N GLN A 52 10.26 5.45 6.04
CA GLN A 52 10.06 5.28 7.49
C GLN A 52 8.82 6.09 7.89
N GLY A 53 7.82 5.38 8.40
CA GLY A 53 6.50 5.92 8.72
C GLY A 53 6.53 6.85 9.94
N GLU A 54 6.97 8.08 9.76
CA GLU A 54 6.50 9.22 10.54
C GLU A 54 5.93 10.22 9.52
N ASN A 55 4.61 10.42 9.51
CA ASN A 55 3.87 11.38 8.65
C ASN A 55 3.33 10.93 7.28
N LEU A 56 2.77 9.72 7.15
CA LEU A 56 1.78 9.43 6.11
C LEU A 56 0.33 9.49 6.64
N TYR A 57 0.13 10.16 7.78
CA TYR A 57 -1.12 10.21 8.52
C TYR A 57 -1.51 11.67 8.79
N HIS A 58 -2.21 12.28 7.84
CA HIS A 58 -3.10 13.41 8.09
C HIS A 58 -4.41 13.19 7.33
#